data_AF-A0A2V8NZG8-F1
#
_entry.id   AF-A0A2V8NZG8-F1
#
_cell.length_a   1.000
_cell.length_b   1.000
_cell.length_c   1.000
_cell.angle_alpha   90.00
_cell.angle_beta   90.00
_cell.angle_gamma   90.00
#
_symmetry.space_group_name_H-M   'P 1'
#
loop_
_entity.id
_entity.type
_entity.pdbx_description
1 polymer ?
#
loop_
_entity_poly.entity_id
_entity_poly.type
_entity_poly.pdbx_seq_one_letter_code
_entity_poly.pdbx_strand_id
1 'polypeptide(L)'
;MAAAAQVSASPRTVDGRPNLQGIWQVLNTAAWDIQDHPARLGVPAGQGVVDRGVRTIYTDGTPHPEGSINWWMGDSRGRWEGNTLVVDVVHFTDQTWFDRAGNFHSDGLHLVERFTPAGPDHINYEVTVEDPAVFTRPWKMSMPFYRRKEANVRLLEYDPGLLLDQEQAERERRTTR
;
A
#
# COMPACT_ATOMS: atom_id res chain seq x y z
N MET A 1 43.37 0.65 -0.42
CA MET A 1 42.40 0.17 -1.43
C MET A 1 41.13 -0.21 -0.70
N ALA A 2 40.00 0.46 -0.97
CA ALA A 2 38.72 0.12 -0.38
C ALA A 2 38.08 -1.02 -1.19
N ALA A 3 37.70 -2.11 -0.52
CA ALA A 3 36.95 -3.19 -1.15
C ALA A 3 35.58 -2.69 -1.58
N ALA A 4 35.22 -2.89 -2.85
CA ALA A 4 33.86 -2.68 -3.32
C ALA A 4 32.94 -3.66 -2.58
N ALA A 5 31.99 -3.15 -1.81
CA ALA A 5 30.95 -3.98 -1.21
C ALA A 5 30.14 -4.62 -2.34
N GLN A 6 30.20 -5.95 -2.42
CA GLN A 6 29.43 -6.73 -3.36
C GLN A 6 27.95 -6.56 -3.02
N VAL A 7 27.20 -5.84 -3.85
CA VAL A 7 25.74 -5.79 -3.73
C VAL A 7 25.22 -7.19 -4.04
N SER A 8 24.78 -7.89 -3.01
CA SER A 8 24.19 -9.21 -3.14
C SER A 8 22.92 -9.13 -4.00
N ALA A 9 22.78 -10.03 -4.96
CA ALA A 9 21.63 -10.08 -5.84
C ALA A 9 20.36 -10.43 -5.04
N SER A 10 19.21 -9.85 -5.43
CA SER A 10 17.91 -10.21 -4.84
C SER A 10 17.58 -11.68 -5.08
N PRO A 11 17.00 -12.39 -4.09
CA PRO A 11 16.54 -13.77 -4.24
C PRO A 11 15.58 -13.92 -5.43
N ARG A 12 15.56 -15.11 -6.05
CA ARG A 12 14.72 -15.43 -7.21
C ARG A 12 13.70 -16.50 -6.89
N THR A 13 12.55 -16.44 -7.55
CA THR A 13 11.53 -17.49 -7.56
C THR A 13 11.93 -18.64 -8.50
N VAL A 14 11.16 -19.73 -8.48
CA VAL A 14 11.45 -20.94 -9.28
C VAL A 14 11.46 -20.66 -10.79
N ASP A 15 10.68 -19.67 -11.23
CA ASP A 15 10.56 -19.18 -12.61
C ASP A 15 11.57 -18.05 -12.93
N GLY A 16 12.55 -17.80 -12.05
CA GLY A 16 13.66 -16.85 -12.27
C GLY A 16 13.31 -15.38 -12.06
N ARG A 17 12.05 -15.05 -11.75
CA ARG A 17 11.64 -13.69 -11.40
C ARG A 17 12.19 -13.28 -10.04
N PRO A 18 12.32 -11.97 -9.75
CA PRO A 18 12.64 -11.54 -8.40
C PRO A 18 11.62 -12.01 -7.38
N ASN A 19 12.11 -12.49 -6.24
CA ASN A 19 11.27 -12.88 -5.12
C ASN A 19 10.96 -11.67 -4.23
N LEU A 20 9.74 -11.14 -4.37
CA LEU A 20 9.23 -10.04 -3.57
C LEU A 20 8.50 -10.52 -2.29
N GLN A 21 8.49 -11.81 -1.98
CA GLN A 21 7.83 -12.33 -0.77
C GLN A 21 8.52 -11.82 0.49
N GLY A 22 7.73 -11.43 1.49
CA GLY A 22 8.20 -10.93 2.78
C GLY A 22 7.29 -9.85 3.35
N ILE A 23 7.61 -9.39 4.55
CA ILE A 23 7.00 -8.20 5.15
C ILE A 23 7.91 -7.02 4.83
N TRP A 24 7.37 -6.05 4.11
CA TRP A 24 8.08 -4.86 3.65
C TRP A 24 7.52 -3.63 4.33
N GLN A 25 8.39 -2.73 4.75
CA GLN A 25 7.99 -1.49 5.40
C GLN A 25 8.68 -0.29 4.78
N VAL A 26 7.93 0.79 4.59
CA VAL A 26 8.48 2.11 4.28
C VAL A 26 8.90 2.78 5.58
N LEU A 27 10.14 3.24 5.66
CA LEU A 27 10.72 3.86 6.86
C LEU A 27 10.86 5.39 6.74
N ASN A 28 9.98 6.03 5.97
CA ASN A 28 9.93 7.47 5.82
C ASN A 28 8.49 7.98 5.84
N THR A 29 8.33 9.30 5.80
CA THR A 29 7.00 9.92 5.76
C THR A 29 6.27 9.74 4.43
N ALA A 30 6.92 9.23 3.38
CA ALA A 30 6.23 8.92 2.13
C ALA A 30 5.30 7.69 2.25
N ALA A 31 5.43 6.91 3.35
CA ALA A 31 4.47 5.87 3.73
C ALA A 31 3.04 6.41 3.93
N TRP A 32 2.92 7.69 4.30
CA TRP A 32 1.64 8.31 4.65
C TRP A 32 0.78 8.66 3.43
N ASP A 33 1.35 8.58 2.22
CA ASP A 33 0.78 9.20 1.03
C ASP A 33 0.18 8.24 0.00
N ILE A 34 0.48 6.93 0.02
CA ILE A 34 0.10 6.05 -1.11
C ILE A 34 -0.40 4.63 -0.76
N GLN A 35 -0.16 4.06 0.42
CA GLN A 35 -0.73 2.73 0.75
C GLN A 35 -1.26 2.63 2.20
N ASP A 36 -2.42 1.99 2.32
CA ASP A 36 -3.22 1.70 3.53
C ASP A 36 -3.70 2.89 4.38
N HIS A 37 -4.93 3.36 4.07
CA HIS A 37 -5.83 3.92 5.09
C HIS A 37 -7.31 3.70 4.71
N PRO A 38 -8.19 3.27 5.65
CA PRO A 38 -9.62 3.48 5.48
C PRO A 38 -9.89 4.98 5.54
N ALA A 39 -10.28 5.57 4.41
CA ALA A 39 -11.08 6.78 4.48
C ALA A 39 -12.54 6.32 4.60
N ARG A 40 -13.16 6.64 5.74
CA ARG A 40 -14.59 6.51 5.95
C ARG A 40 -15.19 7.91 5.87
N LEU A 41 -16.34 8.05 5.22
CA LEU A 41 -17.09 9.30 5.20
C LEU A 41 -17.30 9.80 6.65
N GLY A 42 -16.77 10.98 6.97
CA GLY A 42 -16.86 11.59 8.30
C GLY A 42 -15.75 11.22 9.31
N VAL A 43 -14.76 10.42 8.92
CA VAL A 43 -13.56 10.17 9.75
C VAL A 43 -12.45 11.15 9.34
N PRO A 44 -11.96 12.00 10.28
CA PRO A 44 -10.85 12.91 10.00
C PRO A 44 -9.62 12.16 9.47
N ALA A 45 -8.84 12.81 8.62
CA ALA A 45 -7.54 12.28 8.21
C ALA A 45 -6.71 11.95 9.47
N GLY A 46 -6.34 10.69 9.63
CA GLY A 46 -5.78 10.16 10.87
C GLY A 46 -5.29 8.72 10.69
N GLN A 47 -4.71 8.10 11.73
CA GLN A 47 -4.27 6.71 11.68
C GLN A 47 -5.47 5.77 11.47
N GLY A 48 -5.84 5.59 10.20
CA GLY A 48 -6.82 4.60 9.80
C GLY A 48 -6.22 3.22 10.04
N VAL A 49 -6.83 2.48 10.96
CA VAL A 49 -6.59 1.05 11.11
C VAL A 49 -7.31 0.36 9.97
N VAL A 50 -6.55 -0.16 9.02
CA VAL A 50 -7.07 -1.11 8.05
C VAL A 50 -7.25 -2.43 8.79
N ASP A 51 -8.50 -2.77 9.13
CA ASP A 51 -8.81 -4.16 9.40
C ASP A 51 -8.84 -4.89 8.04
N ARG A 52 -7.79 -5.70 7.79
CA ARG A 52 -7.69 -6.65 6.66
C ARG A 52 -7.65 -6.08 5.24
N GLY A 53 -6.73 -5.16 4.95
CA GLY A 53 -6.48 -4.66 3.59
C GLY A 53 -5.61 -5.63 2.81
N VAL A 54 -6.17 -6.75 2.37
CA VAL A 54 -5.50 -7.60 1.40
C VAL A 54 -5.77 -7.03 0.01
N ARG A 55 -4.77 -6.36 -0.57
CA ARG A 55 -4.80 -6.00 -1.99
C ARG A 55 -4.27 -7.16 -2.81
N THR A 56 -5.06 -7.59 -3.80
CA THR A 56 -4.65 -8.62 -4.76
C THR A 56 -4.13 -7.95 -6.02
N ILE A 57 -2.95 -8.34 -6.50
CA ILE A 57 -2.41 -7.92 -7.79
C ILE A 57 -2.48 -9.11 -8.74
N TYR A 58 -3.37 -9.04 -9.73
CA TYR A 58 -3.50 -10.10 -10.73
C TYR A 58 -2.34 -10.02 -11.73
N THR A 59 -1.63 -11.12 -11.94
CA THR A 59 -0.46 -11.21 -12.84
C THR A 59 -0.65 -12.22 -13.97
N ASP A 60 -1.90 -12.64 -14.19
CA ASP A 60 -2.33 -13.62 -15.19
C ASP A 60 -2.55 -13.01 -16.59
N GLY A 61 -2.33 -11.70 -16.74
CA GLY A 61 -2.51 -10.98 -17.99
C GLY A 61 -3.96 -10.61 -18.33
N THR A 62 -4.89 -10.83 -17.40
CA THR A 62 -6.28 -10.36 -17.57
C THR A 62 -6.31 -8.83 -17.62
N PRO A 63 -7.14 -8.23 -18.50
CA PRO A 63 -7.30 -6.78 -18.54
C PRO A 63 -8.12 -6.30 -17.33
N HIS A 64 -8.08 -4.99 -17.08
CA HIS A 64 -9.05 -4.34 -16.22
C HIS A 64 -10.47 -4.57 -16.77
N PRO A 65 -11.49 -4.76 -15.93
CA PRO A 65 -12.86 -4.81 -16.41
C PRO A 65 -13.28 -3.47 -17.02
N GLU A 66 -14.23 -3.50 -17.95
CA GLU A 66 -14.74 -2.30 -18.61
C GLU A 66 -15.69 -1.49 -17.69
N GLY A 67 -15.75 -0.17 -17.91
CA GLY A 67 -16.58 0.76 -17.14
C GLY A 67 -15.94 1.20 -15.82
N SER A 68 -16.57 2.14 -15.11
CA SER A 68 -16.08 2.56 -13.77
C SER A 68 -16.77 1.76 -12.67
N ILE A 69 -15.98 1.07 -11.84
CA ILE A 69 -16.48 0.13 -10.81
C ILE A 69 -16.41 0.72 -9.39
N ASN A 70 -15.74 1.86 -9.21
CA ASN A 70 -15.64 2.60 -7.93
C ASN A 70 -15.22 1.73 -6.72
N TRP A 71 -14.15 0.96 -6.87
CA TRP A 71 -13.57 0.16 -5.80
C TRP A 71 -12.76 1.00 -4.82
N TRP A 72 -12.86 0.66 -3.54
CA TRP A 72 -12.16 1.35 -2.45
C TRP A 72 -10.63 1.35 -2.58
N MET A 73 -10.07 0.30 -3.19
CA MET A 73 -8.61 0.13 -3.38
C MET A 73 -8.22 0.03 -4.86
N GLY A 74 -9.15 0.32 -5.77
CA GLY A 74 -8.98 0.13 -7.21
C GLY A 74 -8.81 -1.35 -7.64
N ASP A 75 -8.72 -1.56 -8.95
CA ASP A 75 -8.38 -2.84 -9.59
C ASP A 75 -6.90 -2.87 -9.96
N SER A 76 -6.16 -3.93 -9.61
CA SER A 76 -4.71 -3.97 -9.81
C SER A 76 -4.26 -5.05 -10.78
N ARG A 77 -3.58 -4.66 -11.86
CA ARG A 77 -3.03 -5.57 -12.87
C ARG A 77 -1.52 -5.44 -12.96
N GLY A 78 -0.83 -6.52 -12.61
CA GLY A 78 0.62 -6.61 -12.58
C GLY A 78 1.19 -7.29 -13.82
N ARG A 79 2.30 -6.75 -14.31
CA ARG A 79 3.15 -7.39 -15.34
C ARG A 79 4.62 -7.23 -15.01
N TRP A 80 5.44 -8.15 -15.47
CA TRP A 80 6.88 -8.07 -15.29
C TRP A 80 7.55 -7.35 -16.47
N GLU A 81 8.32 -6.31 -16.19
CA GLU A 81 9.23 -5.64 -17.11
C GLU A 81 10.67 -5.91 -16.65
N GLY A 82 11.29 -6.96 -17.18
CA GLY A 82 12.59 -7.44 -16.70
C GLY A 82 12.52 -7.85 -15.23
N ASN A 83 13.20 -7.11 -14.35
CA ASN A 83 13.20 -7.34 -12.90
C ASN A 83 12.17 -6.49 -12.15
N THR A 84 11.36 -5.68 -12.84
CA THR A 84 10.41 -4.78 -12.19
C THR A 84 9.00 -5.35 -12.33
N LEU A 85 8.28 -5.48 -11.20
CA LEU A 85 6.83 -5.68 -11.25
C LEU A 85 6.18 -4.31 -11.44
N VAL A 86 5.51 -4.13 -12.57
CA VAL A 86 4.74 -2.92 -12.91
C VAL A 86 3.28 -3.21 -12.68
N VAL A 87 2.62 -2.37 -11.90
CA VAL A 87 1.21 -2.54 -11.53
C VAL A 87 0.44 -1.33 -11.99
N ASP A 88 -0.57 -1.58 -12.81
CA ASP A 88 -1.56 -0.59 -13.25
C ASP A 88 -2.77 -0.66 -12.31
N VAL A 89 -3.26 0.50 -11.86
CA VAL A 89 -4.36 0.60 -10.90
C VAL A 89 -5.37 1.66 -11.32
N VAL A 90 -6.62 1.25 -11.50
CA VAL A 90 -7.74 2.12 -11.91
C VAL A 90 -9.01 1.77 -11.12
N HIS A 91 -10.14 2.38 -11.47
CA HIS A 91 -11.47 2.13 -10.88
C HIS A 91 -11.56 2.47 -9.40
N PHE A 92 -10.88 3.53 -8.97
CA PHE A 92 -11.00 4.02 -7.60
C PHE A 92 -12.36 4.67 -7.35
N THR A 93 -12.83 4.61 -6.11
CA THR A 93 -13.90 5.48 -5.62
C THR A 93 -13.36 6.89 -5.34
N ASP A 94 -14.20 7.91 -5.37
CA ASP A 94 -13.88 9.29 -4.93
C ASP A 94 -14.14 9.51 -3.43
N GLN A 95 -14.57 8.46 -2.72
CA GLN A 95 -14.96 8.51 -1.30
C GLN A 95 -13.79 8.33 -0.33
N THR A 96 -12.57 8.33 -0.85
CA THR A 96 -11.35 8.19 -0.07
C THR A 96 -10.47 9.42 -0.13
N TRP A 97 -9.71 9.65 0.94
CA TRP A 97 -8.62 10.62 0.90
C TRP A 97 -7.50 10.09 0.02
N PHE A 98 -6.73 11.00 -0.59
CA PHE A 98 -5.52 10.65 -1.33
C PHE A 98 -4.38 10.31 -0.38
N ASP A 99 -4.24 11.07 0.71
CA ASP A 99 -3.21 10.88 1.72
C ASP A 99 -3.70 11.24 3.13
N ARG A 100 -2.86 10.99 4.14
CA ARG A 100 -3.15 11.37 5.53
C ARG A 100 -3.12 12.87 5.80
N ALA A 101 -2.66 13.71 4.86
CA ALA A 101 -2.74 15.16 4.98
C ALA A 101 -4.13 15.70 4.63
N GLY A 102 -5.02 14.85 4.10
CA GLY A 102 -6.36 15.22 3.68
C GLY A 102 -6.41 15.80 2.26
N ASN A 103 -5.39 15.55 1.45
CA ASN A 103 -5.52 15.75 0.01
C ASN A 103 -6.54 14.75 -0.53
N PHE A 104 -7.22 15.10 -1.62
CA PHE A 104 -8.28 14.27 -2.22
C PHE A 104 -7.88 13.81 -3.62
N HIS A 105 -8.60 12.83 -4.14
CA HIS A 105 -8.56 12.39 -5.53
C HIS A 105 -9.99 12.21 -6.04
N SER A 106 -10.16 12.13 -7.35
CA SER A 106 -11.42 11.76 -8.01
C SER A 106 -11.48 10.25 -8.27
N ASP A 107 -12.59 9.80 -8.84
CA ASP A 107 -12.75 8.46 -9.42
C ASP A 107 -11.91 8.26 -10.70
N GLY A 108 -11.32 9.34 -11.23
CA GLY A 108 -10.37 9.33 -12.34
C GLY A 108 -8.91 9.08 -11.93
N LEU A 109 -8.64 8.72 -10.67
CA LEU A 109 -7.30 8.37 -10.21
C LEU A 109 -6.76 7.14 -10.98
N HIS A 110 -5.56 7.28 -11.54
CA HIS A 110 -4.80 6.20 -12.17
C HIS A 110 -3.40 6.16 -11.57
N LEU A 111 -3.02 4.99 -11.07
CA LEU A 111 -1.68 4.75 -10.52
C LEU A 111 -0.92 3.76 -11.40
N VAL A 112 0.33 4.09 -11.69
CA VAL A 112 1.29 3.13 -12.26
C VAL A 112 2.43 2.96 -11.29
N GLU A 113 2.41 1.84 -10.56
CA GLU A 113 3.38 1.48 -9.55
C GLU A 113 4.48 0.58 -10.14
N ARG A 114 5.71 0.71 -9.63
CA ARG A 114 6.88 -0.04 -10.08
C ARG A 114 7.66 -0.52 -8.86
N PHE A 115 7.71 -1.85 -8.68
CA PHE A 115 8.45 -2.51 -7.62
C PHE A 115 9.73 -3.11 -8.21
N THR A 116 10.88 -2.48 -7.94
CA THR A 116 12.18 -2.91 -8.46
C THR A 116 13.07 -3.39 -7.32
N PRO A 117 13.47 -4.68 -7.26
CA PRO A 117 14.41 -5.16 -6.26
C PRO A 117 15.74 -4.39 -6.32
N ALA A 118 16.22 -3.95 -5.16
CA ALA A 118 17.47 -3.21 -5.01
C ALA A 118 18.47 -3.95 -4.09
N GLY A 119 18.33 -5.26 -3.99
CA GLY A 119 19.08 -6.15 -3.08
C GLY A 119 18.18 -7.16 -2.38
N PRO A 120 18.72 -7.98 -1.45
CA PRO A 120 17.91 -8.99 -0.74
C PRO A 120 16.86 -8.39 0.20
N ASP A 121 17.15 -7.20 0.73
CA ASP A 121 16.38 -6.56 1.80
C ASP A 121 15.78 -5.20 1.40
N HIS A 122 15.85 -4.84 0.11
CA HIS A 122 15.35 -3.55 -0.39
C HIS A 122 14.55 -3.69 -1.69
N ILE A 123 13.45 -2.94 -1.79
CA ILE A 123 12.72 -2.71 -3.05
C ILE A 123 12.67 -1.20 -3.27
N ASN A 124 13.06 -0.74 -4.45
CA ASN A 124 12.78 0.60 -4.91
C ASN A 124 11.35 0.63 -5.44
N TYR A 125 10.49 1.35 -4.73
CA TYR A 125 9.13 1.64 -5.16
C TYR A 125 9.11 3.00 -5.87
N GLU A 126 8.51 3.05 -7.04
CA GLU A 126 8.16 4.29 -7.75
C GLU A 126 6.69 4.20 -8.15
N VAL A 127 6.00 5.32 -8.12
CA VAL A 127 4.61 5.42 -8.58
C VAL A 127 4.42 6.70 -9.35
N THR A 128 3.72 6.58 -10.48
CA THR A 128 3.18 7.70 -11.23
C THR A 128 1.73 7.88 -10.85
N VAL A 129 1.36 9.10 -10.49
CA VAL A 129 0.01 9.47 -10.06
C VAL A 129 -0.59 10.36 -11.14
N GLU A 130 -1.76 9.96 -11.65
CA GLU A 130 -2.51 10.70 -12.66
C GLU A 130 -3.94 10.87 -12.19
N ASP A 131 -4.43 12.11 -12.18
CA ASP A 131 -5.84 12.44 -11.95
C ASP A 131 -6.11 13.79 -12.63
N PRO A 132 -6.67 13.81 -13.85
CA PRO A 132 -6.89 15.05 -14.59
C PRO A 132 -7.92 15.99 -13.96
N ALA A 133 -8.79 15.48 -13.08
CA ALA A 133 -9.80 16.29 -12.39
C ALA A 133 -9.20 17.04 -11.18
N VAL A 134 -8.12 16.51 -10.60
CA VAL A 134 -7.51 17.06 -9.38
C VAL A 134 -6.11 17.64 -9.62
N PHE A 135 -5.26 16.95 -10.39
CA PHE A 135 -3.88 17.36 -10.63
C PHE A 135 -3.69 17.99 -12.01
N THR A 136 -2.89 19.05 -12.08
CA THR A 136 -2.62 19.78 -13.33
C THR A 136 -1.72 19.01 -14.30
N ARG A 137 -1.01 17.98 -13.81
CA ARG A 137 -0.16 17.08 -14.60
C ARG A 137 0.18 15.82 -13.79
N PRO A 138 0.52 14.71 -14.47
CA PRO A 138 1.14 13.56 -13.83
C PRO A 138 2.37 13.95 -13.01
N TRP A 139 2.57 13.26 -11.89
CA TRP A 139 3.75 13.41 -11.05
C TRP A 139 4.17 12.06 -10.48
N LYS A 140 5.40 11.99 -9.96
CA LYS A 140 6.00 10.76 -9.47
C LYS A 140 6.47 10.89 -8.04
N MET A 141 6.36 9.79 -7.31
CA MET A 141 7.02 9.60 -6.03
C MET A 141 7.88 8.35 -6.04
N SER A 142 8.97 8.35 -5.29
CA SER A 142 9.81 7.18 -5.10
C SER A 142 10.25 7.04 -3.65
N MET A 143 10.27 5.80 -3.15
CA MET A 143 10.74 5.48 -1.81
C MET A 143 11.29 4.05 -1.74
N PRO A 144 12.29 3.80 -0.87
CA PRO A 144 12.75 2.44 -0.60
C PRO A 144 11.84 1.74 0.41
N PHE A 145 11.50 0.49 0.10
CA PHE A 145 10.87 -0.45 1.03
C PHE A 145 11.96 -1.32 1.64
N TYR A 146 11.89 -1.53 2.95
CA TYR A 146 12.86 -2.30 3.72
C TYR A 146 12.23 -3.60 4.21
N ARG A 147 12.94 -4.72 4.04
CA ARG A 147 12.49 -6.02 4.56
C ARG A 147 12.55 -6.02 6.08
N ARG A 148 11.45 -6.41 6.72
CA ARG A 148 11.42 -6.70 8.16
C ARG A 148 12.07 -8.05 8.42
N LYS A 149 13.00 -8.10 9.38
CA LYS A 149 13.85 -9.28 9.66
C LYS A 149 13.77 -9.78 11.10
N GLU A 150 12.96 -9.15 11.94
CA GLU A 150 12.85 -9.55 13.34
C GLU A 150 12.18 -10.93 13.45
N ALA A 151 12.71 -11.82 14.30
CA ALA A 151 12.26 -13.22 14.39
C ALA A 151 10.81 -13.37 14.93
N ASN A 152 10.24 -12.31 15.46
CA ASN A 152 8.93 -12.27 16.12
C ASN A 152 8.01 -11.19 15.53
N VAL A 153 8.19 -10.81 14.27
CA VAL A 153 7.23 -9.92 13.59
C VAL A 153 5.85 -10.58 13.63
N ARG A 154 4.92 -9.94 14.34
CA ARG A 154 3.50 -10.29 14.31
C ARG A 154 2.79 -9.21 13.51
N LEU A 155 2.03 -9.64 12.51
CA LEU A 155 0.94 -8.80 12.02
C LEU A 155 -0.06 -8.73 13.16
N LEU A 156 -0.14 -7.57 13.81
CA LEU A 156 -1.14 -7.33 14.84
C LEU A 156 -2.48 -7.25 14.12
N GLU A 157 -3.31 -8.28 14.30
CA GLU A 157 -4.71 -8.21 13.90
C GLU A 157 -5.39 -7.21 14.84
N TYR A 158 -6.08 -6.24 14.26
CA TYR A 158 -6.95 -5.37 15.03
C TYR A 158 -8.19 -6.17 15.43
N ASP A 159 -8.40 -6.34 16.74
CA ASP A 159 -9.60 -6.98 17.26
C ASP A 159 -10.63 -5.90 17.66
N PRO A 160 -11.68 -5.66 16.84
CA PRO A 160 -12.71 -4.69 17.18
C PRO A 160 -13.54 -5.07 18.42
N GLY A 161 -13.52 -6.34 18.85
CA GLY A 161 -14.21 -6.78 20.08
C GLY A 161 -13.58 -6.21 21.35
N LEU A 162 -12.26 -6.03 21.35
CA LEU A 162 -11.53 -5.52 22.51
C LEU A 162 -11.95 -4.09 22.88
N LEU A 163 -12.25 -3.26 21.89
CA LEU A 163 -12.68 -1.86 22.10
C LEU A 163 -14.12 -1.78 22.63
N LEU A 164 -15.02 -2.62 22.12
CA LEU A 164 -16.40 -2.70 22.61
C LEU A 164 -16.45 -3.17 24.06
N ASP A 165 -15.63 -4.16 24.42
CA ASP A 165 -15.52 -4.65 25.79
C ASP A 165 -14.95 -3.59 26.74
N GLN A 166 -13.97 -2.79 26.29
CA GLN A 166 -13.42 -1.68 27.07
C GLN A 166 -14.45 -0.56 27.28
N GLU A 167 -15.18 -0.16 26.23
CA GLU A 167 -16.23 0.85 26.33
C GLU A 167 -17.40 0.41 27.20
N GLN A 168 -17.78 -0.88 27.14
CA GLN A 168 -18.81 -1.46 28.02
C GLN A 168 -18.33 -1.48 29.48
N ALA A 169 -17.11 -1.95 29.74
CA ALA A 169 -16.54 -1.97 31.08
C ALA A 169 -16.38 -0.55 31.68
N GLU A 170 -16.05 0.45 30.87
CA GLU A 170 -15.99 1.85 31.32
C GLU A 170 -17.38 2.44 31.58
N ARG A 171 -18.38 2.11 30.77
CA ARG A 171 -19.78 2.49 31.01
C ARG A 171 -20.29 1.91 32.32
N GLU A 172 -20.05 0.63 32.58
CA GLU A 172 -20.44 -0.05 33.82
C GLU A 172 -19.76 0.55 35.06
N ARG A 173 -18.47 0.92 34.97
CA ARG A 173 -17.77 1.61 36.05
C ARG A 173 -18.31 3.02 36.33
N ARG A 174 -18.85 3.71 35.31
CA ARG A 174 -19.48 5.03 35.48
C ARG A 174 -20.87 4.96 36.08
N THR A 175 -21.64 3.90 35.83
CA THR A 175 -22.98 3.71 36.41
C THR A 175 -22.98 3.14 37.82
N THR A 176 -21.86 2.54 38.28
CA THR A 176 -21.74 1.95 39.62
C THR A 176 -21.15 2.92 40.66
N ARG A 177 -21.28 4.24 40.45
CA ARG A 177 -20.77 5.28 41.37
C ARG A 177 -21.85 6.25 41.81
#